data_AF-A0A3M6G613-F1
#
_entry.id   AF-A0A3M6G613-F1
#
_cell.length_a   1.000
_cell.length_b   1.000
_cell.length_c   1.000
_cell.angle_alpha   90.00
_cell.angle_beta   90.00
_cell.angle_gamma   90.00
#
_symmetry.space_group_name_H-M   'P 1'
#
loop_
_entity.id
_entity.type
_entity.pdbx_description
1 polymer ?
#
loop_
_entity_poly.entity_id
_entity_poly.type
_entity_poly.pdbx_seq_one_letter_code
_entity_poly.pdbx_strand_id
1 'polypeptide(L)'
;MTKSIHRLYYASHSYSPDNILRQSCALKPRTILSGAIRLPWSSTQEAVPIELMKNSTPESMRFWQKEQIKAIQQKAENTYAPAIFESVDLHQKYDQERFRFTQLPLKTQLWLFMQQGGKWSFIILLPMFLLVSFLGINKPTDSAITLYFNNIIETFPILMAPWLVFWVVGHIVINHFPR
;
A
#
# COMPACT_ATOMS: atom_id res chain seq x y z
N MET A 1 19.29 -1.23 -56.21
CA MET A 1 19.46 -1.65 -54.79
C MET A 1 18.97 -0.53 -53.89
N THR A 2 17.80 -0.73 -53.28
CA THR A 2 17.13 0.24 -52.40
C THR A 2 17.73 0.20 -51.00
N LYS A 3 18.22 1.33 -50.48
CA LYS A 3 18.69 1.45 -49.09
C LYS A 3 17.47 1.54 -48.17
N SER A 4 17.31 0.58 -47.24
CA SER A 4 16.25 0.65 -46.23
C SER A 4 16.60 1.73 -45.20
N ILE A 5 15.65 2.63 -44.93
CA ILE A 5 15.78 3.65 -43.90
C ILE A 5 15.23 3.04 -42.60
N HIS A 6 16.09 2.39 -41.82
CA HIS A 6 15.74 2.05 -40.45
C HIS A 6 15.84 3.31 -39.58
N ARG A 7 14.70 3.90 -39.21
CA ARG A 7 14.65 4.88 -38.11
C ARG A 7 14.87 4.13 -36.80
N LEU A 8 16.10 4.17 -36.29
CA LEU A 8 16.42 3.78 -34.93
C LEU A 8 15.82 4.82 -33.98
N TYR A 9 14.71 4.49 -33.32
CA TYR A 9 14.09 5.33 -32.29
C TYR A 9 14.97 5.50 -31.04
N TYR A 10 15.98 4.64 -30.88
CA TYR A 10 16.95 4.68 -29.79
C TYR A 10 18.35 4.85 -30.36
N ALA A 11 19.16 5.70 -29.72
CA ALA A 11 20.56 5.89 -30.10
C ALA A 11 21.31 4.55 -30.03
N SER A 12 22.23 4.30 -30.98
CA SER A 12 23.02 3.06 -31.05
C SER A 12 23.79 2.72 -29.77
N HIS A 13 24.02 3.73 -28.92
CA HIS A 13 24.76 3.61 -27.65
C HIS A 13 23.88 3.74 -26.41
N SER A 14 22.55 3.64 -26.54
CA SER A 14 21.62 3.74 -25.40
C SER A 14 21.90 2.70 -24.31
N TYR A 15 22.48 1.55 -24.70
CA TYR A 15 22.82 0.43 -23.83
C TYR A 15 24.34 0.15 -23.79
N SER A 16 25.18 1.13 -24.14
CA SER A 16 26.63 0.95 -24.04
C SER A 16 27.02 0.79 -22.56
N PRO A 17 27.84 -0.21 -22.19
CA PRO A 17 28.29 -0.39 -20.81
C PRO A 17 29.02 0.84 -20.26
N ASP A 18 29.59 1.66 -21.14
CA ASP A 18 30.26 2.93 -20.82
C ASP A 18 29.29 4.05 -20.40
N ASN A 19 28.01 3.96 -20.78
CA ASN A 19 26.97 4.96 -20.51
C ASN A 19 26.08 4.61 -19.31
N ILE A 20 26.44 3.58 -18.52
CA ILE A 20 25.71 3.28 -17.29
C ILE A 20 25.96 4.42 -16.30
N LEU A 21 24.96 5.27 -16.09
CA LEU A 21 24.99 6.31 -15.06
C LEU A 21 25.42 5.65 -13.74
N ARG A 22 26.59 6.05 -13.22
CA ARG A 22 27.05 5.62 -11.90
C ARG A 22 25.95 5.93 -10.90
N GLN A 23 25.43 4.88 -10.26
CA GLN A 23 24.37 5.01 -9.28
C GLN A 23 24.85 5.93 -8.14
N SER A 24 24.06 6.96 -7.82
CA SER A 24 24.32 7.84 -6.70
C SER A 24 24.43 7.04 -5.41
N CYS A 25 25.44 7.31 -4.59
CA CYS A 25 25.59 6.65 -3.29
C CYS A 25 24.35 6.91 -2.42
N ALA A 26 23.90 5.89 -1.68
CA ALA A 26 22.70 5.99 -0.85
C ALA A 26 22.85 7.13 0.16
N LEU A 27 21.92 8.10 0.12
CA LEU A 27 21.95 9.29 0.96
C LEU A 27 21.66 9.04 2.44
N LYS A 28 21.47 7.78 2.90
CA LYS A 28 21.37 7.41 4.32
C LYS A 28 21.44 5.89 4.53
N PRO A 29 22.18 5.39 5.53
CA PRO A 29 22.03 4.02 6.00
C PRO A 29 20.71 3.94 6.77
N ARG A 30 19.74 3.14 6.30
CA ARG A 30 18.48 2.88 7.02
C ARG A 30 18.40 1.41 7.41
N THR A 31 17.76 1.21 8.55
CA THR A 31 17.78 0.04 9.42
C THR A 31 17.49 -1.29 8.70
N ILE A 32 18.16 -2.34 9.16
CA ILE A 32 18.26 -3.73 8.64
C ILE A 32 16.90 -4.42 8.35
N LEU A 33 15.77 -3.86 8.80
CA LEU A 33 14.44 -4.45 8.60
C LEU A 33 13.75 -4.09 7.28
N SER A 34 14.26 -3.14 6.49
CA SER A 34 13.80 -2.97 5.11
C SER A 34 14.54 -3.97 4.23
N GLY A 35 13.86 -4.94 3.64
CA GLY A 35 14.43 -5.93 2.70
C GLY A 35 14.93 -5.33 1.38
N ALA A 36 15.66 -4.21 1.43
CA ALA A 36 16.33 -3.57 0.32
C ALA A 36 17.59 -4.36 -0.03
N ILE A 37 17.42 -5.64 -0.37
CA ILE A 37 18.46 -6.41 -1.02
C ILE A 37 18.57 -5.87 -2.45
N ARG A 38 19.75 -5.35 -2.75
CA ARG A 38 20.12 -4.60 -3.95
C ARG A 38 19.95 -5.48 -5.19
N LEU A 39 19.00 -5.12 -6.04
CA LEU A 39 19.00 -5.54 -7.42
C LEU A 39 19.54 -4.39 -8.30
N PRO A 40 20.19 -4.65 -9.44
CA PRO A 40 20.83 -3.60 -10.26
C PRO A 40 19.87 -2.51 -10.78
N TRP A 41 18.56 -2.66 -10.56
CA TRP A 41 17.48 -1.69 -10.80
C TRP A 41 16.97 -0.95 -9.53
N SER A 42 17.64 -1.11 -8.38
CA SER A 42 17.15 -0.81 -7.02
C SER A 42 17.12 0.65 -6.55
N SER A 43 16.77 1.58 -7.43
CA SER A 43 16.10 2.80 -6.96
C SER A 43 14.60 2.48 -6.86
N THR A 44 14.22 1.64 -5.90
CA THR A 44 12.80 1.41 -5.55
C THR A 44 12.28 2.69 -4.90
N GLN A 45 11.74 3.57 -5.72
CA GLN A 45 10.93 4.70 -5.24
C GLN A 45 9.65 4.15 -4.61
N GLU A 46 9.12 4.87 -3.64
CA GLU A 46 7.83 4.55 -3.03
C GLU A 46 6.79 4.44 -4.15
N ALA A 47 6.08 3.31 -4.21
CA ALA A 47 5.08 3.09 -5.24
C ALA A 47 3.98 4.15 -5.10
N VAL A 48 3.54 4.69 -6.24
CA VAL A 48 2.34 5.52 -6.32
C VAL A 48 1.18 4.76 -5.66
N PRO A 49 0.30 5.42 -4.87
CA PRO A 49 -0.77 4.73 -4.16
C PRO A 49 -1.60 3.87 -5.12
N ILE A 50 -1.94 2.65 -4.68
CA ILE A 50 -2.67 1.65 -5.46
C ILE A 50 -3.98 2.21 -6.04
N GLU A 51 -4.58 3.21 -5.39
CA GLU A 51 -5.77 3.91 -5.89
C GLU A 51 -5.57 4.54 -7.27
N LEU A 52 -4.37 5.08 -7.56
CA LEU A 52 -4.04 5.63 -8.88
C LEU A 52 -3.79 4.54 -9.94
N MET A 53 -3.55 3.30 -9.51
CA MET A 53 -3.45 2.13 -10.39
C MET A 53 -4.79 1.40 -10.52
N LYS A 54 -5.81 1.80 -9.76
CA LYS A 54 -7.12 1.18 -9.83
C LYS A 54 -7.75 1.52 -11.18
N ASN A 55 -8.08 0.48 -11.95
CA ASN A 55 -8.64 0.64 -13.29
C ASN A 55 -9.82 1.60 -13.26
N SER A 56 -9.81 2.56 -14.17
CA SER A 56 -10.92 3.48 -14.42
C SER A 56 -12.17 2.66 -14.72
N THR A 57 -13.24 2.87 -13.94
CA THR A 57 -14.53 2.23 -14.20
C THR A 57 -15.04 2.64 -15.59
N PRO A 58 -15.85 1.81 -16.29
CA PRO A 58 -16.41 2.16 -17.59
C PRO A 58 -17.12 3.52 -17.63
N GLU A 59 -17.76 3.91 -16.52
CA GLU A 59 -18.39 5.22 -16.36
C GLU A 59 -17.38 6.36 -16.36
N SER A 60 -16.27 6.22 -15.63
CA SER A 60 -15.20 7.23 -15.63
C SER A 60 -14.54 7.38 -16.99
N MET A 61 -14.38 6.30 -17.76
CA MET A 61 -13.87 6.38 -19.14
C MET A 61 -14.81 7.15 -20.06
N ARG A 62 -16.14 6.99 -19.91
CA ARG A 62 -17.13 7.77 -20.68
C ARG A 62 -17.07 9.27 -20.37
N PHE A 63 -16.77 9.64 -19.12
CA PHE A 63 -16.56 11.04 -18.75
C PHE A 63 -15.39 11.64 -19.53
N TRP A 64 -14.22 10.99 -19.49
CA TRP A 64 -13.02 11.44 -20.22
C TRP A 64 -13.22 11.46 -21.73
N GLN A 65 -13.97 10.52 -22.29
CA GLN A 65 -14.31 10.52 -23.72
C GLN A 65 -15.12 11.77 -24.10
N LYS A 66 -16.10 12.17 -23.28
CA LYS A 66 -16.88 13.40 -23.53
C LYS A 66 -16.01 14.65 -23.43
N GLU A 67 -15.09 14.70 -22.47
CA GLU A 67 -14.15 15.82 -22.36
C GLU A 67 -13.22 15.92 -23.57
N GLN A 68 -12.70 14.78 -24.07
CA GLN A 68 -11.90 14.77 -25.29
C GLN A 68 -12.66 15.30 -26.51
N ILE A 69 -13.94 14.90 -26.67
CA ILE A 69 -14.78 15.39 -27.78
C ILE A 69 -14.97 16.91 -27.67
N LYS A 70 -15.23 17.43 -26.46
CA LYS A 70 -15.36 18.87 -26.21
C LYS A 70 -14.05 19.61 -26.51
N ALA A 71 -12.91 19.06 -26.11
CA ALA A 71 -11.61 19.64 -26.41
C ALA A 71 -11.34 19.72 -27.92
N ILE A 72 -11.74 18.69 -28.68
CA ILE A 72 -11.63 18.69 -30.15
C ILE A 72 -12.52 19.79 -30.76
N GLN A 73 -13.77 19.92 -30.29
CA GLN A 73 -14.68 20.97 -30.77
C GLN A 73 -14.15 22.37 -30.47
N GLN A 74 -13.68 22.62 -29.25
CA GLN A 74 -13.10 23.91 -28.86
C GLN A 74 -11.81 24.23 -29.63
N LYS A 75 -11.01 23.22 -29.97
CA LYS A 75 -9.82 23.38 -30.84
C LYS A 75 -10.24 23.77 -32.26
N ALA A 76 -11.30 23.17 -32.80
CA ALA A 76 -11.84 23.55 -34.11
C ALA A 76 -12.41 24.98 -34.12
N GLU A 77 -13.00 25.41 -33.01
CA GLU A 77 -13.57 26.76 -32.82
C GLU A 77 -12.52 27.79 -32.33
N ASN A 78 -11.23 27.43 -32.26
CA ASN A 78 -10.12 28.25 -31.75
C ASN A 78 -10.33 28.84 -30.33
N THR A 79 -11.24 28.29 -29.54
CA THR A 79 -11.60 28.77 -28.18
C THR A 79 -10.95 27.90 -27.08
N TYR A 80 -10.11 26.95 -27.46
CA TYR A 80 -9.49 26.02 -26.53
C TYR A 80 -8.44 26.67 -25.63
N ALA A 81 -8.62 26.56 -24.32
CA ALA A 81 -7.61 26.89 -23.33
C ALA A 81 -6.85 25.60 -22.93
N PRO A 82 -5.52 25.55 -23.07
CA PRO A 82 -4.76 24.36 -22.73
C PRO A 82 -4.80 24.08 -21.24
N ALA A 83 -4.88 22.81 -20.86
CA ALA A 83 -4.77 22.42 -19.47
C ALA A 83 -3.35 22.70 -18.93
N ILE A 84 -3.24 22.97 -17.62
CA ILE A 84 -1.98 23.40 -16.96
C ILE A 84 -0.80 22.46 -17.26
N PHE A 85 -1.06 21.17 -17.47
CA PHE A 85 -0.03 20.15 -17.73
C PHE A 85 -0.09 19.56 -19.15
N GLU A 86 -0.87 20.11 -20.07
CA GLU A 86 -0.99 19.55 -21.44
C GLU A 86 0.31 19.68 -22.24
N SER A 87 1.13 20.70 -21.96
CA SER A 87 2.44 20.90 -22.58
C SER A 87 3.55 20.06 -21.94
N VAL A 88 3.30 19.48 -20.77
CA VAL A 88 4.29 18.68 -20.04
C VAL A 88 4.03 17.22 -20.40
N ASP A 89 4.98 16.60 -21.09
CA ASP A 89 4.91 15.18 -21.38
C ASP A 89 5.17 14.39 -20.09
N LEU A 90 4.10 14.18 -19.33
CA LEU A 90 4.08 13.35 -18.13
C LEU A 90 4.12 11.90 -18.59
N HIS A 91 5.27 11.44 -19.07
CA HIS A 91 5.54 10.02 -19.21
C HIS A 91 5.54 9.40 -17.82
N GLN A 92 4.39 8.85 -17.42
CA GLN A 92 4.31 8.04 -16.23
C GLN A 92 5.17 6.80 -16.47
N LYS A 93 6.34 6.78 -15.85
CA LYS A 93 7.30 5.68 -15.98
C LYS A 93 6.75 4.47 -15.23
N TYR A 94 5.85 3.73 -15.88
CA TYR A 94 5.34 2.46 -15.39
C TYR A 94 6.39 1.38 -15.62
N ASP A 95 7.37 1.30 -14.73
CA ASP A 95 8.35 0.22 -14.74
C ASP A 95 7.77 -0.98 -13.97
N GLN A 96 7.20 -1.92 -14.72
CA GLN A 96 6.49 -3.08 -14.16
C GLN A 96 7.39 -3.99 -13.34
N GLU A 97 8.68 -4.09 -13.70
CA GLU A 97 9.68 -4.81 -12.91
C GLU A 97 9.94 -4.11 -11.58
N ARG A 98 9.95 -2.77 -11.55
CA ARG A 98 10.06 -2.05 -10.27
C ARG A 98 8.86 -2.31 -9.38
N PHE A 99 7.64 -2.22 -9.89
CA PHE A 99 6.44 -2.48 -9.09
C PHE A 99 6.46 -3.86 -8.44
N ARG A 100 6.93 -4.89 -9.16
CA ARG A 100 7.07 -6.24 -8.62
C ARG A 100 7.94 -6.30 -7.36
N PHE A 101 8.96 -5.45 -7.28
CA PHE A 101 9.91 -5.42 -6.16
C PHE A 101 9.73 -4.20 -5.24
N THR A 102 8.72 -3.35 -5.48
CA THR A 102 8.43 -2.22 -4.59
C THR A 102 7.96 -2.73 -3.24
N GLN A 103 8.62 -2.25 -2.19
CA GLN A 103 8.16 -2.49 -0.84
C GLN A 103 7.05 -1.51 -0.51
N LEU A 104 6.04 -1.99 0.21
CA LEU A 104 5.04 -1.12 0.80
C LEU A 104 5.73 -0.10 1.73
N PRO A 105 5.21 1.14 1.81
CA PRO A 105 5.70 2.13 2.76
C PRO A 105 5.72 1.56 4.18
N LEU A 106 6.76 1.91 4.96
CA LEU A 106 6.88 1.43 6.35
C LEU A 106 5.63 1.73 7.19
N LYS A 107 4.97 2.87 6.92
CA LYS A 107 3.70 3.23 7.58
C LYS A 107 2.61 2.23 7.25
N THR A 108 2.40 1.93 5.97
CA THR A 108 1.41 0.95 5.52
C THR A 108 1.69 -0.44 6.08
N GLN A 109 2.96 -0.86 6.10
CA GLN A 109 3.36 -2.13 6.72
C GLN A 109 3.04 -2.17 8.21
N LEU A 110 3.30 -1.08 8.94
CA LEU A 110 2.99 -0.97 10.37
C LEU A 110 1.48 -1.08 10.61
N TRP A 111 0.64 -0.35 9.86
CA TRP A 111 -0.81 -0.40 10.02
C TRP A 111 -1.39 -1.77 9.69
N LEU A 112 -0.90 -2.42 8.62
CA LEU A 112 -1.27 -3.78 8.26
C LEU A 112 -0.87 -4.78 9.35
N PHE A 113 0.33 -4.64 9.90
CA PHE A 113 0.78 -5.47 11.01
C PHE A 113 -0.06 -5.25 12.27
N MET A 114 -0.42 -4.01 12.59
CA MET A 114 -1.25 -3.70 13.75
C MET A 114 -2.68 -4.26 13.61
N GLN A 115 -3.29 -4.15 12.42
CA GLN A 115 -4.61 -4.71 12.15
C GLN A 115 -4.60 -6.24 12.19
N GLN A 116 -3.68 -6.86 11.45
CA GLN A 116 -3.60 -8.31 11.31
C GLN A 116 -3.13 -8.96 12.61
N GLY A 117 -2.09 -8.39 13.24
CA GLY A 117 -1.58 -8.81 14.53
C GLY A 117 -2.62 -8.69 15.65
N GLY A 118 -3.34 -7.56 15.74
CA GLY A 118 -4.43 -7.38 16.69
C GLY A 118 -5.54 -8.43 16.52
N LYS A 119 -5.99 -8.64 15.27
CA LYS A 119 -7.04 -9.62 14.95
C LYS A 119 -6.65 -11.06 15.32
N TRP A 120 -5.50 -11.54 14.83
CA TRP A 120 -5.07 -12.91 15.09
C TRP A 120 -4.68 -13.14 16.55
N SER A 121 -4.02 -12.17 17.18
CA SER A 121 -3.71 -12.25 18.60
C SER A 121 -4.98 -12.36 19.43
N PHE A 122 -6.00 -11.54 19.16
CA PHE A 122 -7.29 -11.65 19.85
C PHE A 122 -7.95 -13.02 19.66
N ILE A 123 -7.99 -13.55 18.42
CA ILE A 123 -8.58 -14.86 18.12
C ILE A 123 -7.85 -15.99 18.85
N ILE A 124 -6.52 -15.94 18.96
CA ILE A 124 -5.72 -16.99 19.61
C ILE A 124 -5.79 -16.87 21.14
N LEU A 125 -5.72 -15.64 21.68
CA LEU A 125 -5.71 -15.41 23.12
C LEU A 125 -7.08 -15.63 23.76
N LEU A 126 -8.18 -15.33 23.06
CA LEU A 126 -9.53 -15.47 23.59
C LEU A 126 -9.85 -16.88 24.15
N PRO A 127 -9.67 -17.98 23.40
CA PRO A 127 -9.92 -19.32 23.93
C PRO A 127 -8.97 -19.68 25.08
N MET A 128 -7.70 -19.24 25.01
CA MET A 128 -6.72 -19.46 26.07
C MET A 128 -7.14 -18.77 27.38
N PHE A 129 -7.61 -17.53 27.28
CA PHE A 129 -8.10 -16.75 28.41
C PHE A 129 -9.35 -17.37 29.05
N LEU A 130 -10.30 -17.85 28.24
CA LEU A 130 -11.49 -18.53 28.77
C LEU A 130 -11.10 -19.82 29.51
N LEU A 131 -10.15 -20.59 28.98
CA LEU A 131 -9.62 -21.79 29.65
C LEU A 131 -8.93 -21.45 30.97
N VAL A 132 -8.06 -20.44 31.00
CA VAL A 132 -7.39 -20.01 32.25
C VAL A 132 -8.40 -19.49 33.27
N SER A 133 -9.41 -18.73 32.82
CA SER A 133 -10.48 -18.22 33.68
C SER A 133 -11.31 -19.35 34.29
N PHE A 134 -11.53 -20.43 33.54
CA PHE A 134 -12.22 -21.63 34.01
C PHE A 134 -11.37 -22.44 35.01
N LEU A 135 -10.08 -22.66 34.71
CA LEU A 135 -9.16 -23.36 35.59
C LEU A 135 -8.86 -22.60 36.89
N GLY A 136 -9.01 -21.28 36.90
CA GLY A 136 -8.82 -20.43 38.08
C GLY A 136 -9.90 -20.57 39.16
N ILE A 137 -10.98 -21.31 38.91
CA ILE A 137 -12.05 -21.56 39.89
C ILE A 137 -11.55 -22.57 40.95
N ASN A 138 -10.81 -22.07 41.93
CA ASN A 138 -10.12 -22.90 42.93
C ASN A 138 -10.95 -23.26 44.17
N LYS A 139 -12.21 -22.81 44.29
CA LYS A 139 -13.04 -23.06 45.47
C LYS A 139 -14.45 -23.54 45.09
N PRO A 140 -14.92 -24.67 45.64
CA PRO A 140 -16.33 -25.04 45.57
C PRO A 140 -17.10 -24.05 46.44
N THR A 141 -17.61 -23.00 45.81
CA THR A 141 -18.56 -22.06 46.40
C THR A 141 -19.86 -22.23 45.63
N ASP A 142 -20.99 -22.09 46.33
CA ASP A 142 -22.34 -22.30 45.77
C ASP A 142 -22.64 -21.42 44.53
N SER A 143 -21.77 -20.44 44.25
CA SER A 143 -21.90 -19.49 43.16
C SER A 143 -20.70 -19.48 42.19
N ALA A 144 -20.06 -20.63 41.94
CA ALA A 144 -18.93 -20.78 41.01
C ALA A 144 -19.13 -20.09 39.63
N ILE A 145 -20.37 -20.12 39.10
CA ILE A 145 -20.72 -19.44 37.85
C ILE A 145 -20.61 -17.92 37.98
N THR A 146 -21.09 -17.34 39.09
CA THR A 146 -20.99 -15.90 39.33
C THR A 146 -19.55 -15.44 39.51
N LEU A 147 -18.73 -16.25 40.19
CA LEU A 147 -17.31 -15.99 40.37
C LEU A 147 -16.57 -15.99 39.02
N TYR A 148 -16.92 -16.94 38.15
CA TYR A 148 -16.36 -17.02 36.80
C TYR A 148 -16.67 -15.78 35.95
N PHE A 149 -17.94 -15.36 35.89
CA PHE A 149 -18.32 -14.16 35.13
C PHE A 149 -17.70 -12.89 35.70
N ASN A 150 -17.65 -12.75 37.03
CA ASN A 150 -16.99 -11.59 37.66
C ASN A 150 -15.50 -11.56 37.33
N ASN A 151 -14.80 -12.70 37.41
CA ASN A 151 -13.39 -12.79 37.05
C ASN A 151 -13.16 -12.42 35.57
N ILE A 152 -14.02 -12.90 34.66
CA ILE A 152 -13.94 -12.52 33.24
C ILE A 152 -14.12 -11.02 33.06
N ILE A 153 -15.16 -10.43 33.65
CA ILE A 153 -15.47 -9.01 33.47
C ILE A 153 -14.34 -8.13 34.01
N GLU A 154 -13.70 -8.53 35.11
CA GLU A 154 -12.60 -7.78 35.73
C GLU A 154 -11.29 -7.92 34.94
N THR A 155 -10.96 -9.12 34.46
CA THR A 155 -9.66 -9.40 33.81
C THR A 155 -9.65 -9.19 32.30
N PHE A 156 -10.81 -9.29 31.64
CA PHE A 156 -10.97 -9.07 30.20
C PHE A 156 -10.48 -7.70 29.73
N PRO A 157 -10.88 -6.56 30.33
CA PRO A 157 -10.44 -5.25 29.86
C PRO A 157 -8.92 -5.06 29.98
N ILE A 158 -8.26 -5.72 30.94
CA ILE A 158 -6.81 -5.59 31.14
C ILE A 158 -6.05 -6.39 30.09
N LEU A 159 -6.49 -7.63 29.81
CA LEU A 159 -5.75 -8.56 28.94
C LEU A 159 -6.18 -8.49 27.47
N MET A 160 -7.48 -8.30 27.20
CA MET A 160 -8.05 -8.38 25.85
C MET A 160 -8.27 -7.03 25.19
N ALA A 161 -8.56 -5.98 25.96
CA ALA A 161 -8.85 -4.66 25.37
C ALA A 161 -7.69 -4.12 24.51
N PRO A 162 -6.40 -4.25 24.87
CA PRO A 162 -5.31 -3.75 24.03
C PRO A 162 -5.34 -4.35 22.60
N TRP A 163 -5.64 -5.65 22.49
CA TRP A 163 -5.71 -6.35 21.21
C TRP A 163 -6.92 -5.93 20.38
N LEU A 164 -8.08 -5.73 21.03
CA LEU A 164 -9.27 -5.17 20.39
C LEU A 164 -9.03 -3.74 19.90
N VAL A 165 -8.37 -2.91 20.70
CA VAL A 165 -8.04 -1.53 20.31
C VAL A 165 -7.11 -1.53 19.10
N PHE A 166 -6.05 -2.35 19.08
CA PHE A 166 -5.17 -2.45 17.91
C PHE A 166 -5.90 -2.92 16.64
N TRP A 167 -6.84 -3.86 16.79
CA TRP A 167 -7.65 -4.32 15.66
C TRP A 167 -8.58 -3.22 15.13
N VAL A 168 -9.32 -2.54 16.00
CA VAL A 168 -10.26 -1.48 15.63
C VAL A 168 -9.53 -0.27 15.04
N VAL A 169 -8.47 0.19 15.70
CA VAL A 169 -7.68 1.34 15.21
C VAL A 169 -7.03 1.02 13.87
N GLY A 170 -6.44 -0.16 13.72
CA GLY A 170 -5.88 -0.59 12.42
C GLY A 170 -6.94 -0.63 11.32
N HIS A 171 -8.13 -1.14 11.62
CA HIS A 171 -9.23 -1.19 10.66
C HIS A 171 -9.74 0.21 10.26
N ILE A 172 -9.88 1.13 11.22
CA ILE A 172 -10.29 2.52 10.95
C ILE A 172 -9.27 3.23 10.06
N VAL A 173 -7.99 3.12 10.39
CA VAL A 173 -6.94 3.82 9.63
C VAL A 173 -6.87 3.30 8.20
N ILE A 174 -6.92 1.99 7.99
CA ILE A 174 -6.81 1.39 6.65
C ILE A 174 -8.04 1.71 5.79
N ASN A 175 -9.25 1.69 6.35
CA ASN A 175 -10.47 1.88 5.56
C ASN A 175 -10.89 3.34 5.42
N HIS A 176 -10.56 4.20 6.38
CA HIS A 176 -11.02 5.60 6.42
C HIS A 176 -9.93 6.61 6.05
N PHE A 177 -8.65 6.23 6.17
CA PHE A 177 -7.51 7.08 5.80
C PHE A 177 -6.56 6.37 4.81
N PRO A 178 -6.99 6.11 3.57
CA PRO A 178 -6.15 5.46 2.56
C PRO A 178 -5.01 6.35 1.99
N ARG A 179 -4.57 7.39 2.72
CA ARG A 179 -3.60 8.39 2.24
C ARG A 179 -2.19 8.21 2.79
#